data_AF-X1LAV7-F1
#
_entry.id   AF-X1LAV7-F1
#
_cell.length_a   1.000
_cell.length_b   1.000
_cell.length_c   1.000
_cell.angle_alpha   90.00
_cell.angle_beta   90.00
_cell.angle_gamma   90.00
#
_symmetry.space_group_name_H-M   'P 1'
#
loop_
_entity.id
_entity.type
_entity.pdbx_description
1 polymer ?
#
loop_
_entity_poly.entity_id
_entity_poly.type
_entity_poly.pdbx_seq_one_letter_code
_entity_poly.pdbx_strand_id
1 'polypeptide(L)'
;SLPEDSRSLFGMLSRRSGYFIGFAESQKTPAVRTFLVNPAQDRGNLLAREVLVTAALVGTGEPISCVAVFDSTGSVNYQQLSEKLGIEASSVDLAESAGANAETLADCADTVDFAIAYGAALA
;
A
#
# COMPACT_ATOMS: atom_id res chain seq x y z
N SER A 1 -3.38 13.88 -5.37
CA SER A 1 -4.05 13.15 -6.46
C SER A 1 -3.04 12.24 -7.10
N LEU A 2 -3.31 10.93 -7.25
CA LEU A 2 -2.44 10.04 -8.02
C LEU A 2 -2.58 10.39 -9.52
N PRO A 3 -1.51 10.28 -10.33
CA PRO A 3 -1.60 10.55 -11.77
C PRO A 3 -2.53 9.52 -12.43
N GLU A 4 -3.49 9.99 -13.25
CA GLU A 4 -4.55 9.15 -13.84
C GLU A 4 -4.03 8.04 -14.78
N ASP A 5 -2.78 8.16 -15.27
CA ASP A 5 -2.12 7.18 -16.17
C ASP A 5 -1.02 6.34 -15.47
N SER A 6 -0.90 6.40 -14.14
CA SER A 6 0.18 5.69 -13.42
C SER A 6 -0.28 4.36 -12.85
N ARG A 7 0.36 3.26 -13.31
CA ARG A 7 0.17 1.93 -12.72
C ARG A 7 0.71 1.92 -11.30
N SER A 8 -0.26 1.96 -10.39
CA SER A 8 -0.06 2.19 -8.98
C SER A 8 -0.06 0.85 -8.24
N LEU A 9 0.95 0.66 -7.40
CA LEU A 9 0.92 -0.36 -6.36
C LEU A 9 0.37 0.28 -5.08
N PHE A 10 -0.76 -0.20 -4.57
CA PHE A 10 -1.32 0.27 -3.32
C PHE A 10 -0.85 -0.61 -2.17
N GLY A 11 -0.25 0.00 -1.15
CA GLY A 11 0.22 -0.66 0.05
C GLY A 11 -0.63 -0.30 1.27
N MET A 12 -0.95 -1.28 2.10
CA MET A 12 -1.50 -1.05 3.43
C MET A 12 -0.63 -1.77 4.46
N LEU A 13 -0.08 -1.02 5.40
CA LEU A 13 0.84 -1.53 6.41
C LEU A 13 0.24 -1.38 7.80
N SER A 14 -0.12 -2.50 8.40
CA SER A 14 -0.48 -2.58 9.81
C SER A 14 0.77 -2.71 10.68
N ARG A 15 0.59 -2.91 11.99
CA ARG A 15 1.73 -3.18 12.89
C ARG A 15 2.40 -4.53 12.61
N ARG A 16 1.66 -5.49 12.05
CA ARG A 16 2.09 -6.91 11.95
C ARG A 16 1.98 -7.49 10.55
N SER A 17 1.23 -6.85 9.66
CA SER A 17 0.93 -7.34 8.32
C SER A 17 1.07 -6.20 7.32
N GLY A 18 1.49 -6.53 6.11
CA GLY A 18 1.50 -5.65 4.97
C GLY A 18 0.74 -6.28 3.82
N TYR A 19 -0.02 -5.47 3.11
CA TYR A 19 -0.83 -5.88 1.97
C TYR A 19 -0.46 -5.01 0.77
N PHE A 20 -0.30 -5.63 -0.38
CA PHE A 20 -0.18 -4.96 -1.66
C PHE A 20 -1.33 -5.33 -2.57
N ILE A 21 -1.85 -4.32 -3.26
CA ILE A 21 -2.91 -4.43 -4.25
C ILE A 21 -2.37 -3.76 -5.52
N GLY A 22 -2.14 -4.57 -6.55
CA GLY A 22 -1.69 -4.12 -7.85
C GLY A 22 -2.77 -4.29 -8.90
N PHE A 23 -2.98 -3.26 -9.72
CA PHE A 23 -3.88 -3.32 -10.87
C PHE A 23 -3.05 -3.46 -12.15
N ALA A 24 -3.34 -4.51 -12.92
CA ALA A 24 -2.81 -4.70 -14.25
C ALA A 24 -3.92 -4.39 -15.26
N GLU A 25 -3.66 -3.57 -16.29
CA GLU A 25 -4.67 -3.19 -17.28
C GLU A 25 -5.34 -4.39 -17.96
N SER A 26 -4.63 -5.53 -18.07
CA SER A 26 -5.15 -6.76 -18.67
C SER A 26 -5.91 -7.67 -17.71
N GLN A 27 -5.95 -7.38 -16.40
CA GLN A 27 -6.56 -8.27 -15.40
C GLN A 27 -7.89 -7.72 -14.89
N LYS A 28 -8.94 -8.56 -14.93
CA LYS A 28 -10.25 -8.26 -14.36
C LYS A 28 -10.26 -8.26 -12.82
N THR A 29 -9.23 -8.82 -12.20
CA THR A 29 -9.08 -8.95 -10.75
C THR A 29 -7.73 -8.40 -10.32
N PRO A 30 -7.66 -7.56 -9.28
CA PRO A 30 -6.39 -7.05 -8.79
C PRO A 30 -5.54 -8.19 -8.23
N ALA A 31 -4.22 -8.07 -8.40
CA ALA A 31 -3.26 -8.96 -7.76
C ALA A 31 -3.08 -8.51 -6.31
N VAL A 32 -3.40 -9.40 -5.36
CA VAL A 32 -3.25 -9.13 -3.93
C VAL A 32 -2.13 -9.97 -3.35
N ARG A 33 -1.23 -9.36 -2.58
CA ARG A 33 -0.16 -10.05 -1.88
C ARG A 33 -0.06 -9.60 -0.44
N THR A 34 0.06 -10.55 0.49
CA THR A 34 0.24 -10.29 1.93
C THR A 34 1.65 -10.69 2.35
N PHE A 35 2.24 -9.95 3.29
CA PHE A 35 3.51 -10.25 3.92
C PHE A 35 3.49 -9.87 5.40
N LEU A 36 4.40 -10.44 6.18
CA LEU A 36 4.51 -10.16 7.62
C LEU A 36 5.39 -8.92 7.86
N VAL A 37 5.03 -8.14 8.87
CA VAL A 37 5.82 -7.01 9.36
C VAL A 37 6.31 -7.32 10.76
N ASN A 38 7.63 -7.37 10.93
CA ASN A 38 8.25 -7.53 12.23
C ASN A 38 8.51 -6.14 12.85
N PRO A 39 8.06 -5.86 14.09
CA PRO A 39 8.32 -4.59 14.76
C PRO A 39 9.80 -4.22 14.90
N ALA A 40 10.70 -5.20 14.90
CA ALA A 40 12.15 -4.98 14.99
C ALA A 40 12.81 -4.61 13.64
N GLN A 41 12.09 -4.74 12.52
CA GLN A 41 12.62 -4.44 11.19
C GLN A 41 12.34 -3.00 10.79
N ASP A 42 13.27 -2.41 10.02
CA ASP A 42 13.04 -1.12 9.37
C ASP A 42 11.95 -1.25 8.31
N ARG A 43 10.84 -0.53 8.51
CA ARG A 43 9.63 -0.63 7.68
C ARG A 43 9.86 -0.11 6.27
N GLY A 44 10.73 0.89 6.09
CA GLY A 44 11.10 1.41 4.76
C GLY A 44 11.89 0.39 3.93
N ASN A 45 12.86 -0.29 4.55
CA ASN A 45 13.62 -1.36 3.91
C ASN A 45 12.76 -2.58 3.59
N LEU A 46 11.86 -2.96 4.51
CA LEU A 46 10.89 -4.02 4.26
C LEU A 46 10.00 -3.67 3.06
N LEU A 47 9.41 -2.47 3.06
CA LEU A 47 8.61 -1.97 1.93
C LEU A 47 9.39 -2.00 0.62
N ALA A 48 10.62 -1.46 0.60
CA ALA A 48 11.43 -1.45 -0.61
C ALA A 48 11.61 -2.86 -1.20
N ARG A 49 11.95 -3.84 -0.35
CA ARG A 49 12.08 -5.24 -0.76
C ARG A 49 10.76 -5.82 -1.27
N GLU A 50 9.68 -5.61 -0.54
CA GLU A 50 8.38 -6.22 -0.84
C GLU A 50 7.74 -5.60 -2.09
N VAL A 51 7.97 -4.30 -2.36
CA VAL A 51 7.58 -3.64 -3.62
C VAL A 51 8.29 -4.30 -4.79
N LEU A 52 9.62 -4.47 -4.73
CA LEU A 52 10.39 -5.09 -5.81
C LEU A 52 9.96 -6.54 -6.08
N VAL A 53 9.74 -7.33 -5.01
CA VAL A 53 9.23 -8.70 -5.12
C VAL A 53 7.84 -8.71 -5.75
N THR A 54 6.95 -7.81 -5.33
CA THR A 54 5.58 -7.76 -5.84
C THR A 54 5.57 -7.30 -7.30
N ALA A 55 6.36 -6.29 -7.67
CA ALA A 55 6.51 -5.83 -9.05
C ALA A 55 6.95 -6.97 -9.99
N ALA A 56 7.90 -7.78 -9.57
CA ALA A 56 8.35 -8.95 -10.33
C ALA A 56 7.26 -10.03 -10.47
N LEU A 57 6.42 -10.22 -9.45
CA LEU A 57 5.37 -11.25 -9.43
C LEU A 57 4.12 -10.86 -10.21
N VAL A 58 3.72 -9.59 -10.19
CA VAL A 58 2.49 -9.12 -10.86
C VAL A 58 2.63 -9.22 -12.38
N GLY A 59 3.85 -9.35 -12.92
CA GLY A 59 4.11 -9.95 -14.24
C GLY A 59 3.41 -9.23 -15.41
N THR A 60 3.16 -7.93 -15.26
CA THR A 60 2.24 -7.14 -16.10
C THR A 60 2.77 -6.78 -17.48
N GLY A 61 3.89 -7.38 -17.93
CA GLY A 61 4.58 -7.03 -19.17
C GLY A 61 5.28 -5.67 -19.15
N GLU A 62 4.82 -4.74 -18.31
CA GLU A 62 5.37 -3.40 -18.18
C GLU A 62 5.55 -2.98 -16.70
N PRO A 63 6.43 -2.00 -16.36
CA PRO A 63 6.82 -1.69 -14.97
C PRO A 63 5.77 -0.94 -14.14
N ILE A 64 5.84 -1.09 -12.81
CA ILE A 64 5.13 -0.24 -11.84
C ILE A 64 5.79 1.15 -11.82
N SER A 65 5.00 2.22 -11.92
CA SER A 65 5.50 3.59 -11.99
C SER A 65 5.43 4.35 -10.67
N CYS A 66 4.58 3.92 -9.74
CA CYS A 66 4.48 4.51 -8.40
C CYS A 66 3.94 3.53 -7.36
N VAL A 67 4.22 3.82 -6.09
CA VAL A 67 3.66 3.12 -4.93
C VAL A 67 3.00 4.12 -3.99
N ALA A 68 1.76 3.85 -3.60
CA ALA A 68 1.02 4.65 -2.63
C ALA A 68 0.74 3.79 -1.40
N VAL A 69 1.22 4.19 -0.23
CA VAL A 69 1.16 3.36 0.99
C VAL A 69 0.44 4.08 2.13
N PHE A 70 -0.49 3.38 2.78
CA PHE A 70 -0.92 3.73 4.13
C PHE A 70 -0.03 3.00 5.14
N ASP A 71 0.59 3.73 6.07
CA ASP A 71 1.36 3.19 7.18
C ASP A 71 0.67 3.52 8.52
N SER A 72 0.11 2.51 9.19
CA SER A 72 -0.58 2.66 10.47
C SER A 72 0.30 3.21 11.60
N THR A 73 1.62 3.24 11.40
CA THR A 73 2.59 3.73 12.40
C THR A 73 3.18 5.09 12.04
N GLY A 74 2.97 5.60 10.82
CA GLY A 74 3.55 6.85 10.33
C GLY A 74 5.08 6.89 10.31
N SER A 75 5.74 5.73 10.32
CA SER A 75 7.20 5.58 10.43
C SER A 75 7.93 5.59 9.08
N VAL A 76 7.21 5.35 7.99
CA VAL A 76 7.80 5.27 6.65
C VAL A 76 8.20 6.66 6.15
N ASN A 77 9.48 6.82 5.79
CA ASN A 77 9.97 7.99 5.07
C ASN A 77 9.82 7.76 3.55
N TYR A 78 8.82 8.40 2.96
CA TYR A 78 8.46 8.24 1.54
C TYR A 78 9.50 8.81 0.57
N GLN A 79 10.25 9.85 0.97
CA GLN A 79 11.33 10.38 0.16
C GLN A 79 12.47 9.35 0.04
N GLN A 80 12.93 8.80 1.17
CA GLN A 80 13.95 7.75 1.15
C GLN A 80 13.46 6.48 0.46
N LEU A 81 12.17 6.15 0.59
CA LEU A 81 11.58 5.02 -0.12
C LEU A 81 11.60 5.24 -1.64
N SER A 82 11.24 6.44 -2.09
CA SER A 82 11.30 6.82 -3.52
C SER A 82 12.72 6.72 -4.07
N GLU A 83 13.71 7.24 -3.34
CA GLU A 83 15.13 7.18 -3.71
C GLU A 83 15.61 5.72 -3.85
N LYS A 84 15.21 4.83 -2.94
CA LYS A 84 15.58 3.41 -2.97
C LYS A 84 14.92 2.65 -4.12
N LEU A 85 13.69 3.01 -4.46
CA LEU A 85 12.91 2.31 -5.48
C LEU A 85 13.15 2.84 -6.90
N GLY A 86 13.59 4.10 -7.03
CA GLY A 86 13.70 4.77 -8.32
C GLY A 86 12.34 5.10 -8.96
N ILE A 87 11.26 5.02 -8.19
CA ILE A 87 9.89 5.37 -8.58
C ILE A 87 9.25 6.23 -7.49
N GLU A 88 8.16 6.91 -7.81
CA GLU A 88 7.45 7.73 -6.84
C GLU A 88 6.85 6.86 -5.72
N ALA A 89 7.12 7.24 -4.47
CA ALA A 89 6.46 6.68 -3.29
C ALA A 89 5.71 7.79 -2.52
N SER A 90 4.44 7.56 -2.21
CA SER A 90 3.59 8.53 -1.51
C SER A 90 2.74 7.88 -0.41
N SER A 91 2.23 8.70 0.49
CA SER A 91 1.28 8.27 1.53
C SER A 91 -0.16 8.29 1.03
N VAL A 92 -0.97 7.33 1.48
CA VAL A 92 -2.43 7.35 1.29
C VAL A 92 -3.10 7.77 2.59
N ASP A 93 -4.04 8.72 2.51
CA ASP A 93 -4.98 9.01 3.59
C ASP A 93 -6.24 8.14 3.41
N LEU A 94 -6.42 7.16 4.29
CA LEU A 94 -7.57 6.25 4.25
C LEU A 94 -8.87 6.94 4.70
N ALA A 95 -8.79 7.94 5.59
CA ALA A 95 -9.97 8.67 6.06
C ALA A 95 -10.55 9.50 4.91
N GLU A 96 -9.67 10.26 4.24
CA GLU A 96 -10.03 11.03 3.06
C GLU A 96 -10.58 10.13 1.95
N SER A 97 -9.91 9.01 1.68
CA SER A 97 -10.32 8.06 0.63
C SER A 97 -11.66 7.39 0.90
N ALA A 98 -11.98 7.10 2.17
CA ALA A 98 -13.24 6.47 2.56
C ALA A 98 -14.40 7.46 2.77
N GLY A 99 -14.13 8.78 2.76
CA GLY A 99 -15.08 9.79 3.22
C GLY A 99 -15.47 9.62 4.69
N ALA A 100 -14.63 8.92 5.47
CA ALA A 100 -14.85 8.63 6.88
C ALA A 100 -14.21 9.73 7.74
N ASN A 101 -14.76 9.99 8.94
CA ASN A 101 -14.06 10.87 9.87
C ASN A 101 -12.83 10.11 10.44
N ALA A 102 -11.77 10.86 10.75
CA ALA A 102 -10.55 10.28 11.31
C ALA A 102 -10.79 9.61 12.69
N GLU A 103 -11.79 10.09 13.44
CA GLU A 103 -12.15 9.56 14.76
C GLU A 103 -12.68 8.12 14.70
N THR A 104 -13.52 7.79 13.71
CA THR A 104 -14.05 6.44 13.49
C THR A 104 -12.94 5.45 13.16
N LEU A 105 -11.91 5.90 12.45
CA LEU A 105 -10.74 5.09 12.12
C LEU A 105 -9.76 4.93 13.30
N ALA A 106 -9.74 5.90 14.22
CA ALA A 106 -8.93 5.85 15.43
C ALA A 106 -9.49 4.89 16.49
N ASP A 107 -10.81 4.69 16.51
CA ASP A 107 -11.49 3.74 17.41
C ASP A 107 -11.27 2.27 16.99
N CYS A 108 -10.75 2.03 15.79
CA CYS A 108 -10.43 0.69 15.31
C CYS A 108 -9.13 0.16 15.93
N ALA A 109 -9.16 -1.06 16.46
CA ALA A 109 -7.98 -1.72 17.03
C ALA A 109 -6.82 -1.87 16.01
N ASP A 110 -7.17 -2.04 14.74
CA ASP A 110 -6.26 -1.98 13.60
C ASP A 110 -6.97 -1.33 12.39
N THR A 111 -6.52 -0.12 12.02
CA THR A 111 -7.10 0.66 10.92
C THR A 111 -6.95 -0.03 9.56
N VAL A 112 -5.94 -0.89 9.38
CA VAL A 112 -5.74 -1.62 8.12
C VAL A 112 -6.75 -2.75 7.98
N ASP A 113 -7.00 -3.49 9.06
CA ASP A 113 -8.02 -4.55 9.05
C ASP A 113 -9.41 -3.95 8.79
N PHE A 114 -9.70 -2.78 9.38
CA PHE A 114 -10.92 -2.03 9.07
C PHE A 114 -10.99 -1.64 7.59
N ALA A 115 -9.92 -1.06 7.02
CA ALA A 115 -9.92 -0.63 5.62
C ALA A 115 -10.14 -1.78 4.65
N ILE A 116 -9.54 -2.95 4.91
CA ILE A 116 -9.76 -4.17 4.12
C ILE A 116 -11.22 -4.62 4.22
N ALA A 117 -11.78 -4.70 5.44
CA ALA A 117 -13.17 -5.13 5.64
C ALA A 117 -14.17 -4.14 5.01
N TYR A 118 -13.94 -2.84 5.17
CA TYR A 118 -14.75 -1.79 4.59
C TYR A 118 -14.73 -1.83 3.06
N GLY A 119 -13.53 -1.92 2.46
CA GLY A 119 -13.38 -2.06 1.01
C GLY A 119 -14.07 -3.31 0.47
N ALA A 120 -13.98 -4.44 1.18
CA ALA A 120 -14.67 -5.67 0.81
C ALA A 120 -16.19 -5.55 0.88
N ALA A 121 -16.74 -4.75 1.80
CA ALA A 121 -18.18 -4.53 1.92
C ALA A 121 -18.78 -3.60 0.84
N LEU A 122 -17.94 -2.83 0.15
CA LEU A 122 -18.36 -1.95 -0.95
C LEU A 122 -18.39 -2.64 -2.33
N ALA A 123 -17.81 -3.84 -2.45
CA ALA A 123 -17.63 -4.57 -3.71
C ALA A 123 -18.82 -5.48 -4.08
#